data_AF-A0A915PC46-F1
#
_entry.id   AF-A0A915PC46-F1
#
_cell.length_a   1.000
_cell.length_b   1.000
_cell.length_c   1.000
_cell.angle_alpha   90.00
_cell.angle_beta   90.00
_cell.angle_gamma   90.00
#
_symmetry.space_group_name_H-M   'P 1'
#
loop_
_entity.id
_entity.type
_entity.pdbx_description
1 polymer ?
#
loop_
_entity_poly.entity_id
_entity_poly.type
_entity_poly.pdbx_seq_one_letter_code
_entity_poly.pdbx_strand_id
1 'polypeptide(L)'
;MTESELLTRNPQSTLHTPHQHSQQQLQQQPSTSLLLNPHVRLESRPETFTASNLINSLETNYHSIVERFGNSPLAETTQYLTNNIIDPKEAKHLIDGFLCGVLVDAPNAEKHFTCIKTLAISTDQWMSLLTSFNILTLECFPFMKHSCKQQLLYFIDETL
;
A
#
# COMPACT_ATOMS: atom_id res chain seq x y z
N MET A 1 18.83 81.89 -2.97
CA MET A 1 20.12 82.18 -2.33
C MET A 1 20.73 80.87 -1.86
N THR A 2 21.84 80.53 -2.52
CA THR A 2 23.08 79.85 -2.07
C THR A 2 23.07 78.51 -1.32
N GLU A 3 23.87 77.62 -1.91
CA GLU A 3 24.69 76.54 -1.35
C GLU A 3 25.29 76.85 0.04
N SER A 4 25.31 75.84 0.92
CA SER A 4 26.52 75.34 1.61
C SER A 4 26.15 74.36 2.73
N GLU A 5 26.39 73.09 2.43
CA GLU A 5 27.03 72.07 3.27
C GLU A 5 27.02 72.26 4.80
N LEU A 6 26.59 71.22 5.55
CA LEU A 6 27.54 70.34 6.25
C LEU A 6 26.85 69.29 7.12
N LEU A 7 27.44 68.09 7.06
CA LEU A 7 27.48 67.02 8.06
C LEU A 7 26.53 65.81 7.91
N THR A 8 26.93 64.97 6.95
CA THR A 8 27.43 63.59 7.16
C THR A 8 26.47 62.41 7.42
N ARG A 9 26.58 61.46 6.45
CA ARG A 9 26.50 59.98 6.52
C ARG A 9 25.13 59.28 6.42
N ASN A 10 24.81 58.92 5.17
CA ASN A 10 24.17 57.65 4.76
C ASN A 10 25.22 56.49 4.83
N PRO A 11 24.90 55.17 4.66
CA PRO A 11 23.76 54.63 3.91
C PRO A 11 23.06 53.36 4.46
N GLN A 12 21.83 53.15 3.97
CA GLN A 12 21.25 51.88 3.46
C GLN A 12 21.53 50.55 4.19
N SER A 13 20.45 49.97 4.73
CA SER A 13 20.17 48.53 4.53
C SER A 13 18.66 48.30 4.41
N THR A 14 18.14 48.55 3.20
CA THR A 14 16.92 47.91 2.71
C THR A 14 17.21 46.43 2.54
N LEU A 15 16.78 45.61 3.50
CA LEU A 15 16.74 44.15 3.34
C LEU A 15 15.36 43.76 2.84
N HIS A 16 15.34 43.43 1.54
CA HIS A 16 14.29 42.72 0.84
C HIS A 16 13.83 41.47 1.63
N THR A 17 12.52 41.25 1.63
CA THR A 17 11.86 39.95 1.88
C THR A 17 12.54 38.81 1.12
N PRO A 18 12.39 37.58 1.63
CA PRO A 18 11.51 36.70 0.88
C PRO A 18 10.42 36.08 1.76
N HIS A 19 9.24 36.00 1.16
CA HIS A 19 8.12 35.17 1.56
C HIS A 19 8.57 33.85 2.19
N GLN A 20 8.27 33.66 3.48
CA GLN A 20 8.03 32.31 3.99
C GLN A 20 6.68 31.84 3.43
N HIS A 21 6.71 31.33 2.20
CA HIS A 21 5.82 30.25 1.81
C HIS A 21 6.29 29.00 2.54
N SER A 22 5.96 28.90 3.83
CA SER A 22 5.89 27.60 4.48
C SER A 22 4.61 26.97 3.95
N GLN A 23 4.76 26.19 2.89
CA GLN A 23 3.75 25.28 2.37
C GLN A 23 3.18 24.48 3.55
N GLN A 24 2.02 24.87 4.05
CA GLN A 24 1.11 23.96 4.72
C GLN A 24 0.53 23.03 3.65
N GLN A 25 1.36 22.14 3.11
CA GLN A 25 0.88 20.88 2.54
C GLN A 25 0.77 19.87 3.69
N LEU A 26 -0.15 20.13 4.62
CA LEU A 26 -0.69 19.08 5.45
C LEU A 26 -1.62 18.26 4.57
N GLN A 27 -1.01 17.22 3.98
CA GLN A 27 -1.58 15.92 3.64
C GLN A 27 -3.09 15.95 3.35
N GLN A 28 -3.42 16.04 2.06
CA GLN A 28 -4.64 15.39 1.60
C GLN A 28 -4.45 13.88 1.78
N GLN A 29 -4.95 13.32 2.88
CA GLN A 29 -5.33 11.91 2.92
C GLN A 29 -6.76 11.84 3.45
N PRO A 30 -7.65 11.40 2.56
CA PRO A 30 -8.27 10.11 2.83
C PRO A 30 -8.20 9.25 1.58
N SER A 31 -7.10 8.49 1.40
CA SER A 31 -7.21 7.25 0.65
C SER A 31 -7.96 6.29 1.56
N THR A 32 -9.26 6.09 1.33
CA THR A 32 -10.04 5.10 2.06
C THR A 32 -9.43 3.73 1.79
N SER A 33 -8.79 3.13 2.79
CA SER A 33 -8.23 1.78 2.69
C SER A 33 -9.28 0.81 2.11
N LEU A 34 -8.84 -0.06 1.21
CA LEU A 34 -9.66 -1.13 0.66
C LEU A 34 -10.03 -2.14 1.76
N LEU A 35 -9.11 -2.40 2.69
CA LEU A 35 -9.23 -3.44 3.72
C LEU A 35 -9.87 -2.96 5.03
N LEU A 36 -9.58 -1.73 5.45
CA LEU A 36 -9.98 -1.22 6.77
C LEU A 36 -11.25 -0.37 6.76
N ASN A 37 -11.94 -0.31 7.89
CA ASN A 37 -13.07 0.62 8.05
C ASN A 37 -12.59 2.09 7.97
N PRO A 38 -13.38 3.02 7.38
CA PRO A 38 -12.94 4.38 7.05
C PRO A 38 -12.46 5.24 8.24
N HIS A 39 -12.86 4.89 9.46
CA HIS A 39 -12.55 5.64 10.68
C HIS A 39 -11.38 5.05 11.48
N VAL A 40 -10.77 3.97 11.00
CA VAL A 40 -9.63 3.35 11.68
C VAL A 40 -8.35 4.03 11.23
N ARG A 41 -7.59 4.56 12.20
CA ARG A 41 -6.19 4.93 12.02
C ARG A 41 -5.31 4.03 12.88
N LEU A 42 -4.38 3.31 12.25
CA LEU A 42 -3.40 2.47 12.94
C LEU A 42 -2.28 3.30 13.63
N GLU A 43 -2.30 4.62 13.51
CA GLU A 43 -1.24 5.57 13.92
C GLU A 43 -1.02 5.70 15.44
N SER A 44 -1.78 5.01 16.30
CA SER A 44 -1.77 5.25 17.76
C SER A 44 -1.04 4.19 18.61
N ARG A 45 -0.36 3.21 18.00
CA ARG A 45 0.43 2.22 18.76
C ARG A 45 1.94 2.51 18.67
N PRO A 46 2.65 2.61 19.82
CA PRO A 46 4.10 2.72 19.81
C PRO A 46 4.69 1.40 19.27
N GLU A 47 5.53 1.50 18.23
CA GLU A 47 6.45 0.46 17.74
C GLU A 47 5.85 -0.87 17.21
N THR A 48 4.71 -0.82 16.51
CA THR A 48 4.27 -1.92 15.61
C THR A 48 3.95 -1.38 14.22
N PHE A 49 4.98 -0.89 13.53
CA PHE A 49 4.96 -0.32 12.17
C PHE A 49 4.80 -1.41 11.06
N THR A 50 4.19 -2.55 11.37
CA THR A 50 4.12 -3.71 10.44
C THR A 50 2.80 -3.72 9.68
N ALA A 51 1.66 -3.64 10.38
CA ALA A 51 0.33 -3.70 9.77
C ALA A 51 0.06 -2.55 8.78
N SER A 52 0.38 -1.30 9.14
CA SER A 52 0.10 -0.15 8.26
C SER A 52 0.91 -0.22 6.95
N ASN A 53 2.17 -0.63 7.03
CA ASN A 53 3.01 -0.80 5.84
C ASN A 53 2.55 -1.98 5.00
N LEU A 54 2.18 -3.08 5.65
CA LEU A 54 1.65 -4.25 4.96
C LEU A 54 0.38 -3.88 4.20
N ILE A 55 -0.58 -3.18 4.82
CA ILE A 55 -1.83 -2.77 4.16
C ILE A 55 -1.53 -1.90 2.93
N ASN A 56 -0.68 -0.88 3.08
CA ASN A 56 -0.30 -0.03 1.95
C ASN A 56 0.37 -0.83 0.82
N SER A 57 1.23 -1.79 1.18
CA SER A 57 1.88 -2.67 0.21
C SER A 57 0.88 -3.60 -0.48
N LEU A 58 -0.03 -4.22 0.26
CA LEU A 58 -1.08 -5.10 -0.27
C LEU A 58 -1.99 -4.36 -1.24
N GLU A 59 -2.45 -3.16 -0.87
CA GLU A 59 -3.29 -2.33 -1.72
C GLU A 59 -2.54 -1.85 -2.97
N THR A 60 -1.28 -1.41 -2.84
CA THR A 60 -0.47 -1.01 -4.00
C THR A 60 -0.29 -2.18 -4.97
N ASN A 61 0.09 -3.35 -4.45
CA ASN A 61 0.29 -4.54 -5.25
C ASN A 61 -1.01 -5.04 -5.89
N TYR A 62 -2.15 -4.85 -5.21
CA TYR A 62 -3.46 -5.16 -5.78
C TYR A 62 -3.74 -4.36 -7.05
N HIS A 63 -3.50 -3.05 -7.03
CA HIS A 63 -3.68 -2.21 -8.22
C HIS A 63 -2.79 -2.70 -9.37
N SER A 64 -1.53 -3.06 -9.10
CA SER A 64 -0.63 -3.61 -10.12
C SER A 64 -1.11 -4.95 -10.71
N ILE A 65 -1.69 -5.85 -9.92
CA ILE A 65 -2.23 -7.10 -10.47
C ILE A 65 -3.50 -6.88 -11.28
N VAL A 66 -4.35 -5.91 -10.92
CA VAL A 66 -5.56 -5.57 -11.69
C VAL A 66 -5.16 -5.01 -13.05
N GLU A 67 -4.16 -4.12 -13.09
CA GLU A 67 -3.61 -3.59 -14.35
C GLU A 67 -3.03 -4.69 -15.24
N ARG A 68 -2.31 -5.66 -14.65
CA ARG A 68 -1.60 -6.71 -15.40
C ARG A 68 -2.47 -7.89 -15.80
N PHE A 69 -3.45 -8.27 -14.98
CA PHE A 69 -4.17 -9.53 -15.10
C PHE A 69 -5.69 -9.43 -14.94
N GLY A 70 -6.26 -8.24 -14.71
CA GLY A 70 -7.67 -8.05 -14.39
C GLY A 70 -8.62 -8.71 -15.40
N ASN A 71 -8.35 -8.50 -16.69
CA ASN A 71 -9.16 -9.06 -17.78
C ASN A 71 -8.63 -10.39 -18.35
N SER A 72 -7.52 -10.90 -17.83
CA SER A 72 -6.91 -12.14 -18.35
C SER A 72 -7.63 -13.38 -17.82
N PRO A 73 -7.84 -14.42 -18.66
CA PRO A 73 -8.33 -15.72 -18.20
C PRO A 73 -7.39 -16.37 -17.19
N LEU A 74 -7.94 -17.13 -16.22
CA LEU A 74 -7.16 -17.82 -15.18
C LEU A 74 -6.05 -18.72 -15.76
N ALA A 75 -6.34 -19.47 -16.82
CA ALA A 75 -5.37 -20.35 -17.46
C ALA A 75 -4.16 -19.59 -18.03
N GLU A 76 -4.41 -18.45 -18.69
CA GLU A 76 -3.35 -17.60 -19.23
C GLU A 76 -2.53 -16.95 -18.12
N THR A 77 -3.19 -16.45 -17.08
CA THR A 77 -2.51 -15.87 -15.92
C THR A 77 -1.62 -16.91 -15.23
N THR A 78 -2.14 -18.09 -14.90
CA THR A 78 -1.35 -19.13 -14.20
C THR A 78 -0.20 -19.67 -15.04
N GLN A 79 -0.39 -19.83 -16.35
CA GLN A 79 0.68 -20.18 -17.28
C GLN A 79 1.77 -19.10 -17.31
N TYR A 80 1.38 -17.82 -17.38
CA TYR A 80 2.32 -16.72 -17.34
C TYR A 80 3.13 -16.70 -16.04
N LEU A 81 2.45 -16.82 -14.88
CA LEU A 81 3.08 -16.81 -13.57
C LEU A 81 4.11 -17.94 -13.43
N THR A 82 3.75 -19.15 -13.86
CA THR A 82 4.63 -20.33 -13.80
C THR A 82 5.88 -20.18 -14.67
N ASN A 83 5.72 -19.63 -15.88
CA ASN A 83 6.79 -19.62 -16.88
C ASN A 83 7.73 -18.42 -16.77
N ASN A 84 7.26 -17.31 -16.20
CA ASN A 84 7.99 -16.04 -16.25
C ASN A 84 8.41 -15.53 -14.87
N ILE A 85 7.75 -15.94 -13.79
CA ILE A 85 8.05 -15.43 -12.45
C ILE A 85 8.93 -16.41 -11.71
N ILE A 86 10.23 -16.11 -11.70
CA ILE A 86 11.25 -16.89 -10.98
C ILE A 86 11.91 -16.10 -9.84
N ASP A 87 11.84 -14.76 -9.87
CA ASP A 87 12.40 -13.92 -8.81
C ASP A 87 11.50 -13.98 -7.56
N PRO A 88 12.01 -14.46 -6.41
CA PRO A 88 11.25 -14.52 -5.16
C PRO A 88 10.69 -13.16 -4.71
N LYS A 89 11.37 -12.05 -5.05
CA LYS A 89 10.89 -10.70 -4.68
C LYS A 89 9.69 -10.29 -5.51
N GLU A 90 9.74 -10.49 -6.82
CA GLU A 90 8.57 -10.26 -7.70
C GLU A 90 7.42 -11.19 -7.30
N ALA A 91 7.70 -12.46 -7.05
CA ALA A 91 6.70 -13.43 -6.60
C ALA A 91 6.01 -12.98 -5.30
N LYS A 92 6.77 -12.50 -4.30
CA LYS A 92 6.19 -11.95 -3.07
C LYS A 92 5.25 -10.78 -3.37
N HIS A 93 5.66 -9.81 -4.21
CA HIS A 93 4.80 -8.68 -4.55
C HIS A 93 3.49 -9.12 -5.20
N LEU A 94 3.55 -10.06 -6.13
CA LEU A 94 2.37 -10.61 -6.79
C LEU A 94 1.48 -11.40 -5.82
N ILE A 95 2.07 -12.23 -4.95
CA ILE A 95 1.34 -12.96 -3.91
C ILE A 95 0.61 -12.00 -2.98
N ASP A 96 1.27 -10.93 -2.52
CA ASP A 96 0.65 -9.89 -1.69
C ASP A 96 -0.50 -9.19 -2.44
N GLY A 97 -0.32 -8.91 -3.74
CA GLY A 97 -1.38 -8.33 -4.58
C GLY A 97 -2.58 -9.26 -4.73
N PHE A 98 -2.36 -10.54 -5.00
CA PHE A 98 -3.43 -11.53 -5.09
C PHE A 98 -4.09 -11.80 -3.74
N LEU A 99 -3.34 -11.79 -2.63
CA LEU A 99 -3.88 -11.90 -1.28
C LEU A 99 -4.86 -10.75 -1.00
N CYS A 100 -4.47 -9.52 -1.35
CA CYS A 100 -5.37 -8.39 -1.27
C CYS A 100 -6.60 -8.58 -2.17
N GLY A 101 -6.41 -9.09 -3.40
CA GLY A 101 -7.49 -9.45 -4.34
C GLY A 101 -8.51 -10.43 -3.75
N VAL A 102 -8.06 -11.49 -3.08
CA VAL A 102 -8.97 -12.40 -2.35
C VAL A 102 -9.82 -11.63 -1.34
N LEU A 103 -9.22 -10.70 -0.59
CA LEU A 103 -9.91 -9.98 0.48
C LEU A 103 -10.92 -8.94 0.01
N VAL A 104 -10.76 -8.38 -1.19
CA VAL A 104 -11.54 -7.22 -1.66
C VAL A 104 -12.40 -7.49 -2.89
N ASP A 105 -12.09 -8.54 -3.66
CA ASP A 105 -12.72 -8.88 -4.93
C ASP A 105 -13.34 -10.29 -4.86
N ALA A 106 -14.40 -10.40 -4.05
CA ALA A 106 -15.10 -11.66 -3.80
C ALA A 106 -15.53 -12.42 -5.08
N PRO A 107 -16.03 -11.77 -6.16
CA PRO A 107 -16.39 -12.46 -7.40
C PRO A 107 -15.22 -13.18 -8.08
N ASN A 108 -13.98 -12.73 -7.87
CA ASN A 108 -12.78 -13.32 -8.46
C ASN A 108 -11.86 -13.98 -7.41
N ALA A 109 -12.33 -14.19 -6.17
CA ALA A 109 -11.51 -14.70 -5.07
C ALA A 109 -10.86 -16.06 -5.41
N GLU A 110 -11.57 -16.96 -6.09
CA GLU A 110 -11.03 -18.25 -6.54
C GLU A 110 -9.87 -18.09 -7.54
N LYS A 111 -10.00 -17.15 -8.49
CA LYS A 111 -8.93 -16.84 -9.45
C LYS A 111 -7.70 -16.32 -8.71
N HIS A 112 -7.88 -15.34 -7.82
CA HIS A 112 -6.79 -14.76 -7.03
C HIS A 112 -6.11 -15.82 -6.16
N PHE A 113 -6.88 -16.65 -5.47
CA PHE A 113 -6.36 -17.74 -4.63
C PHE A 113 -5.57 -18.78 -5.44
N THR A 114 -6.06 -19.14 -6.63
CA THR A 114 -5.34 -20.06 -7.52
C THR A 114 -4.00 -19.48 -7.95
N CYS A 115 -3.94 -18.19 -8.30
CA CYS A 115 -2.70 -17.50 -8.63
C CYS A 115 -1.70 -17.47 -7.45
N ILE A 116 -2.19 -17.28 -6.20
CA ILE A 116 -1.36 -17.39 -5.00
C ILE A 116 -0.73 -18.78 -4.90
N LYS A 117 -1.54 -19.84 -5.01
CA LYS A 117 -1.05 -21.23 -4.94
C LYS A 117 0.01 -21.50 -6.00
N THR A 118 -0.24 -21.09 -7.25
CA THR A 118 0.71 -21.24 -8.35
C THR A 118 2.07 -20.61 -8.01
N LEU A 119 2.07 -19.34 -7.58
CA LEU A 119 3.30 -18.63 -7.24
C LEU A 119 3.98 -19.20 -6.00
N ALA A 120 3.24 -19.47 -4.94
CA ALA A 120 3.79 -19.96 -3.68
C ALA A 120 4.50 -21.31 -3.86
N ILE A 121 3.96 -22.19 -4.70
CA ILE A 121 4.58 -23.48 -5.05
C ILE A 121 5.78 -23.28 -5.96
N SER A 122 5.66 -22.49 -7.05
CA SER A 122 6.75 -22.36 -8.03
C SER A 122 7.96 -21.58 -7.53
N THR A 123 7.79 -20.78 -6.47
CA THR A 123 8.85 -19.89 -5.93
C THR A 123 9.17 -20.10 -4.45
N ASP A 124 8.61 -21.16 -3.83
CA ASP A 124 8.80 -21.51 -2.42
C ASP A 124 8.51 -20.35 -1.45
N GLN A 125 7.41 -19.63 -1.68
CA GLN A 125 7.04 -18.41 -0.93
C GLN A 125 5.95 -18.62 0.13
N TRP A 126 5.62 -19.87 0.48
CA TRP A 126 4.59 -20.19 1.48
C TRP A 126 4.80 -19.48 2.82
N MET A 127 6.03 -19.41 3.32
CA MET A 127 6.34 -18.72 4.57
C MET A 127 6.12 -17.20 4.51
N SER A 128 6.39 -16.60 3.34
CA SER A 128 6.17 -15.19 3.09
C SER A 128 4.67 -14.85 3.09
N LEU A 129 3.87 -15.67 2.40
CA LEU A 129 2.41 -15.60 2.39
C LEU A 129 1.83 -15.72 3.81
N LEU A 130 2.25 -16.72 4.58
CA LEU A 130 1.78 -16.93 5.95
C LEU A 130 2.15 -15.76 6.88
N THR A 131 3.29 -15.10 6.64
CA THR A 131 3.67 -13.91 7.40
C THR A 131 2.69 -12.76 7.16
N SER A 132 2.41 -12.43 5.89
CA SER A 132 1.41 -11.41 5.53
C SER A 132 0.03 -11.76 6.10
N PHE A 133 -0.39 -13.02 5.96
CA PHE A 133 -1.67 -13.52 6.49
C PHE A 133 -1.77 -13.42 8.02
N ASN A 134 -0.70 -13.76 8.75
CA ASN A 134 -0.68 -13.69 10.21
C ASN A 134 -0.78 -12.25 10.72
N ILE A 135 -0.10 -11.29 10.07
CA ILE A 135 -0.21 -9.86 10.42
C ILE A 135 -1.65 -9.38 10.17
N LEU A 136 -2.27 -9.77 9.05
CA LEU A 136 -3.67 -9.44 8.77
C LEU A 136 -4.61 -10.00 9.84
N THR A 137 -4.39 -11.25 10.26
CA THR A 137 -5.24 -11.92 11.25
C THR A 137 -5.06 -11.36 12.65
N LEU A 138 -3.82 -11.13 13.08
CA LEU A 138 -3.50 -10.75 14.46
C LEU A 138 -3.60 -9.24 14.72
N GLU A 139 -3.26 -8.42 13.73
CA GLU A 139 -3.18 -6.96 13.91
C GLU A 139 -4.32 -6.22 13.20
N CYS A 140 -4.80 -6.71 12.05
CA CYS A 140 -5.76 -5.98 11.22
C CYS A 140 -7.20 -6.44 11.37
N PHE A 141 -7.43 -7.73 11.67
CA PHE A 141 -8.76 -8.36 11.68
C PHE A 141 -9.83 -7.61 12.49
N PRO A 142 -9.55 -7.04 13.70
CA PRO A 142 -10.56 -6.29 14.44
C PRO A 142 -11.09 -5.08 13.65
N PHE A 143 -10.25 -4.48 12.83
CA PHE A 143 -10.46 -3.21 12.15
C PHE A 143 -10.87 -3.33 10.68
N MET A 144 -10.76 -4.52 10.10
CA MET A 144 -11.15 -4.81 8.73
C MET A 144 -12.65 -4.59 8.48
N LYS A 145 -12.99 -4.26 7.23
CA LYS A 145 -14.38 -4.27 6.75
C LYS A 145 -14.98 -5.67 6.89
N HIS A 146 -16.28 -5.76 7.14
CA HIS A 146 -16.97 -7.05 7.32
C HIS A 146 -16.76 -8.00 6.14
N SER A 147 -16.90 -7.50 4.91
CA SER A 147 -16.67 -8.28 3.67
C SER A 147 -15.25 -8.85 3.60
N CYS A 148 -14.24 -8.06 3.98
CA CYS A 148 -12.85 -8.52 4.00
C CYS A 148 -12.61 -9.59 5.07
N LYS A 149 -13.27 -9.49 6.23
CA LYS A 149 -13.21 -10.55 7.26
C LYS A 149 -13.79 -11.87 6.74
N GLN A 150 -14.92 -11.82 6.03
CA GLN A 150 -15.51 -13.00 5.41
C GLN A 150 -14.57 -13.64 4.37
N GLN A 151 -13.90 -12.81 3.57
CA GLN A 151 -12.92 -13.31 2.61
C GLN A 151 -11.64 -13.85 3.26
N LEU A 152 -11.22 -13.29 4.40
CA LEU A 152 -10.12 -13.87 5.18
C LEU A 152 -10.49 -15.26 5.72
N LEU A 153 -11.74 -15.46 6.14
CA LEU A 153 -12.24 -16.78 6.55
C LEU A 153 -12.31 -17.76 5.37
N TYR A 154 -12.77 -17.31 4.20
CA TYR A 154 -12.71 -18.10 2.96
C TYR A 154 -11.27 -18.54 2.64
N PHE A 155 -10.30 -17.63 2.75
CA PHE A 155 -8.90 -17.95 2.52
C PHE A 155 -8.39 -19.06 3.48
N ILE A 156 -8.81 -19.04 4.74
CA ILE A 156 -8.48 -20.09 5.72
C ILE A 156 -9.08 -21.42 5.29
N ASP A 157 -10.36 -21.44 4.95
CA ASP A 157 -11.09 -22.65 4.56
C ASP A 157 -10.43 -23.34 3.35
N GLU A 158 -10.02 -22.55 2.35
CA GLU A 158 -9.33 -23.05 1.15
C GLU A 158 -7.87 -23.49 1.39
N THR A 159 -7.27 -23.12 2.52
CA THR A 159 -5.88 -23.47 2.86
C THR A 159 -5.77 -24.71 3.76
N LEU A 160 -6.86 -25.10 4.44
CA LEU A 160 -6.93 -26.26 5.34
C LEU A 160 -7.30 -27.55 4.60
#